data_AF-A0A1V3TV22-F1
#
_entry.id   AF-A0A1V3TV22-F1
#
_cell.length_a   1.000
_cell.length_b   1.000
_cell.length_c   1.000
_cell.angle_alpha   90.00
_cell.angle_beta   90.00
_cell.angle_gamma   90.00
#
_symmetry.space_group_name_H-M   'P 1'
#
loop_
_entity.id
_entity.type
_entity.pdbx_description
1 polymer ?
#
loop_
_entity_poly.entity_id
_entity_poly.type
_entity_poly.pdbx_seq_one_letter_code
_entity_poly.pdbx_strand_id
1 'polypeptide(L)'
;MQPQTRQQMIQKIHIGKNELKLDDNAYKTLLLELVDKPSCSMMTDTELMTVLQGMKAKGFRVKSKKFGKKPSTSLYDNKQTYINKIEAMIADNGLSWGYVLGICRRSFKKERLQWCSEEELHKIVQMLAVYLHKQGKRVK
;
A
#
# COMPACT_ATOMS: atom_id res chain seq x y z
N MET A 1 -20.37 -21.81 9.15
CA MET A 1 -19.99 -20.80 8.14
C MET A 1 -19.28 -19.66 8.85
N GLN A 2 -18.15 -19.15 8.35
CA GLN A 2 -17.45 -18.04 9.04
C GLN A 2 -18.39 -16.82 9.14
N PRO A 3 -18.48 -16.13 10.29
CA PRO A 3 -19.27 -14.90 10.40
C PRO A 3 -18.64 -13.84 9.49
N GLN A 4 -19.38 -13.45 8.44
CA GLN A 4 -18.95 -12.39 7.52
C GLN A 4 -19.67 -11.12 7.89
N THR A 5 -18.94 -10.01 7.98
CA THR A 5 -19.57 -8.71 8.19
C THR A 5 -20.29 -8.28 6.90
N ARG A 6 -21.35 -7.47 7.02
CA ARG A 6 -22.07 -6.87 5.89
C ARG A 6 -21.12 -6.24 4.86
N GLN A 7 -20.13 -5.49 5.33
CA GLN A 7 -19.12 -4.85 4.48
C GLN A 7 -18.30 -5.86 3.68
N GLN A 8 -17.94 -7.00 4.27
CA GLN A 8 -17.21 -8.06 3.57
C GLN A 8 -18.07 -8.74 2.50
N MET A 9 -19.38 -8.89 2.72
CA MET A 9 -20.30 -9.43 1.72
C MET A 9 -20.41 -8.50 0.52
N ILE A 10 -20.62 -7.21 0.75
CA ILE A 10 -20.66 -6.18 -0.30
C ILE A 10 -19.36 -6.16 -1.08
N GLN A 11 -18.21 -6.20 -0.39
CA GLN A 11 -16.90 -6.25 -1.03
C GLN A 11 -16.76 -7.46 -1.95
N LYS A 12 -17.19 -8.64 -1.52
CA LYS A 12 -17.14 -9.86 -2.35
C LYS A 12 -18.05 -9.77 -3.57
N ILE A 13 -19.23 -9.15 -3.45
CA ILE A 13 -20.13 -8.92 -4.57
C ILE A 13 -19.45 -8.01 -5.61
N HIS A 14 -18.81 -6.92 -5.18
CA HIS A 14 -18.06 -6.05 -6.11
C HIS A 14 -16.85 -6.75 -6.75
N ILE A 15 -16.14 -7.60 -6.00
CA ILE A 15 -15.07 -8.43 -6.57
C ILE A 15 -15.66 -9.40 -7.61
N GLY A 16 -16.79 -10.03 -7.30
CA GLY A 16 -17.48 -10.94 -8.22
C GLY A 16 -17.94 -10.25 -9.49
N LYS A 17 -18.42 -9.01 -9.40
CA LYS A 17 -18.78 -8.19 -10.57
C LYS A 17 -17.58 -8.05 -11.50
N ASN A 18 -16.42 -7.71 -10.94
CA ASN A 18 -15.19 -7.54 -11.71
C ASN A 18 -14.67 -8.87 -12.28
N GLU A 19 -14.73 -9.97 -11.51
CA GLU A 19 -14.28 -11.29 -11.98
C GLU A 19 -15.18 -11.86 -13.08
N LEU A 20 -16.49 -11.64 -13.00
CA LEU A 20 -17.46 -12.03 -14.02
C LEU A 20 -17.53 -11.05 -15.20
N LYS A 21 -16.74 -9.97 -15.17
CA LYS A 21 -16.70 -8.90 -16.19
C LYS A 21 -18.09 -8.33 -16.51
N LEU A 22 -18.94 -8.18 -15.49
CA LEU A 22 -20.25 -7.57 -15.63
C LEU A 22 -20.09 -6.06 -15.74
N ASP A 23 -20.72 -5.47 -16.74
CA ASP A 23 -20.88 -4.01 -16.84
C ASP A 23 -21.87 -3.50 -15.77
N ASP A 24 -21.96 -2.18 -15.61
CA ASP A 24 -22.84 -1.57 -14.61
C ASP A 24 -24.31 -1.92 -14.84
N ASN A 25 -24.72 -2.07 -16.11
CA ASN A 25 -26.10 -2.37 -16.46
C ASN A 25 -26.44 -3.84 -16.20
N ALA A 26 -25.64 -4.81 -16.68
CA ALA A 26 -25.87 -6.23 -16.39
C ALA A 26 -25.72 -6.54 -14.90
N TYR A 27 -24.86 -5.80 -14.18
CA TYR A 27 -24.79 -5.90 -12.73
C TYR A 27 -26.10 -5.47 -12.05
N LYS A 28 -26.69 -4.32 -12.44
CA LYS A 28 -28.00 -3.89 -11.91
C LYS A 28 -29.12 -4.86 -12.27
N THR A 29 -29.15 -5.35 -13.51
CA THR A 29 -30.12 -6.36 -13.95
C THR A 29 -30.02 -7.62 -13.12
N LEU A 30 -28.80 -8.11 -12.87
CA LEU A 30 -28.56 -9.27 -11.99
C LEU A 30 -29.12 -9.05 -10.58
N LEU A 31 -28.92 -7.86 -10.01
CA LEU A 31 -29.43 -7.56 -8.67
C LEU A 31 -30.97 -7.46 -8.65
N LEU A 32 -31.58 -6.89 -9.69
CA LEU A 32 -33.03 -6.85 -9.84
C LEU A 32 -33.63 -8.26 -10.01
N GLU A 33 -33.01 -9.11 -10.84
CA GLU A 33 -33.44 -10.50 -11.03
C GLU A 33 -33.41 -11.32 -9.73
N LEU A 34 -32.40 -11.11 -8.87
CA LEU A 34 -32.20 -11.93 -7.68
C LEU A 34 -32.97 -11.44 -6.46
N VAL A 35 -33.07 -10.12 -6.26
CA VAL A 35 -33.58 -9.52 -5.02
C VAL A 35 -34.43 -8.25 -5.25
N ASP A 36 -34.76 -7.94 -6.51
CA ASP A 36 -35.59 -6.78 -6.91
C ASP A 36 -35.11 -5.43 -6.37
N LYS A 37 -33.78 -5.30 -6.17
CA LYS A 37 -33.16 -4.08 -5.63
C LYS A 37 -31.96 -3.64 -6.48
N PRO A 38 -31.84 -2.34 -6.78
CA PRO A 38 -30.80 -1.85 -7.68
C PRO A 38 -29.41 -1.67 -7.03
N SER A 39 -29.31 -1.81 -5.69
CA SER A 39 -28.08 -1.53 -4.95
C SER A 39 -27.92 -2.41 -3.71
N CYS A 40 -26.68 -2.82 -3.44
CA CYS A 40 -26.32 -3.56 -2.22
C CYS A 40 -26.52 -2.74 -0.93
N SER A 41 -26.58 -1.40 -1.01
CA SER A 41 -26.87 -0.55 0.15
C SER A 41 -28.29 -0.74 0.70
N MET A 42 -29.24 -1.08 -0.17
CA MET A 42 -30.67 -1.28 0.16
C MET A 42 -31.01 -2.72 0.55
N MET A 43 -30.03 -3.62 0.49
CA MET A 43 -30.25 -5.06 0.72
C MET A 43 -30.10 -5.43 2.19
N THR A 44 -30.86 -6.42 2.67
CA THR A 44 -30.64 -7.05 3.98
C THR A 44 -29.48 -8.06 3.91
N ASP A 45 -28.99 -8.53 5.06
CA ASP A 45 -27.87 -9.47 5.09
C ASP A 45 -28.23 -10.84 4.45
N THR A 46 -29.49 -11.25 4.53
CA THR A 46 -30.01 -12.46 3.85
C THR A 46 -30.03 -12.27 2.33
N GLU A 47 -30.50 -11.12 1.85
CA GLU A 47 -30.50 -10.78 0.42
C GLU A 47 -29.09 -10.70 -0.15
N LEU A 48 -28.13 -10.12 0.57
CA LEU A 48 -26.72 -10.09 0.16
C LEU A 48 -26.14 -11.50 0.04
N MET A 49 -26.56 -12.43 0.90
CA MET A 49 -26.14 -13.83 0.83
C MET A 49 -26.72 -14.53 -0.41
N THR A 50 -27.99 -14.28 -0.74
CA THR A 50 -28.64 -14.76 -1.97
C THR A 50 -27.91 -14.27 -3.21
N VAL A 51 -27.56 -12.98 -3.27
CA VAL A 51 -26.79 -12.40 -4.39
C VAL A 51 -25.43 -13.09 -4.52
N LEU A 52 -24.71 -13.28 -3.41
CA LEU A 52 -23.41 -13.94 -3.41
C LEU A 52 -23.50 -15.40 -3.87
N GLN A 53 -24.57 -16.11 -3.53
CA GLN A 53 -24.85 -17.46 -4.03
C GLN A 53 -25.16 -17.47 -5.53
N GLY A 54 -25.96 -16.52 -6.02
CA GLY A 54 -26.25 -16.34 -7.44
C GLY A 54 -24.97 -16.07 -8.25
N MET A 55 -24.08 -15.21 -7.74
CA MET A 55 -22.78 -14.95 -8.38
C MET A 55 -21.89 -16.20 -8.40
N LYS A 56 -21.87 -16.99 -7.33
CA LYS A 56 -21.14 -18.28 -7.30
C LYS A 56 -21.67 -19.26 -8.33
N ALA A 57 -22.98 -19.36 -8.49
CA ALA A 57 -23.61 -20.21 -9.50
C ALA A 57 -23.21 -19.78 -10.93
N LYS A 58 -23.06 -18.46 -11.17
CA LYS A 58 -22.55 -17.91 -12.43
C LYS A 58 -21.03 -18.03 -12.61
N GLY A 59 -20.31 -18.67 -11.68
CA GLY A 59 -18.89 -18.98 -11.81
C GLY A 59 -17.94 -18.17 -10.92
N PHE A 60 -18.45 -17.30 -10.04
CA PHE A 60 -17.61 -16.55 -9.10
C PHE A 60 -16.95 -17.47 -8.08
N ARG A 61 -15.61 -17.41 -7.96
CA ARG A 61 -14.84 -18.18 -6.98
C ARG A 61 -14.13 -17.22 -6.03
N VAL A 62 -14.47 -17.27 -4.74
CA VAL A 62 -13.82 -16.43 -3.73
C VAL A 62 -12.36 -16.86 -3.56
N LYS A 63 -11.44 -16.10 -4.15
CA LYS A 63 -10.00 -16.29 -3.98
C LYS A 63 -9.55 -15.64 -2.68
N SER A 64 -9.13 -16.43 -1.70
CA SER A 64 -8.40 -15.92 -0.54
C SER A 64 -6.94 -15.68 -0.93
N LYS A 65 -6.40 -14.49 -0.61
CA LYS A 65 -4.95 -14.25 -0.73
C LYS A 65 -4.22 -15.21 0.22
N LYS A 66 -3.37 -16.08 -0.32
CA LYS A 66 -2.62 -17.11 0.43
C LYS A 66 -1.63 -16.54 1.46
N PHE A 67 -1.22 -15.28 1.29
CA PHE A 67 -0.14 -14.67 2.08
C PHE A 67 -0.62 -13.54 3.01
N GLY A 68 -1.93 -13.46 3.30
CA GLY A 68 -2.47 -12.41 4.17
C GLY A 68 -2.40 -10.99 3.57
N LYS A 69 -2.58 -9.97 4.42
CA LYS A 69 -2.47 -8.55 4.05
C LYS A 69 -0.98 -8.18 4.02
N LYS A 70 -0.50 -7.63 2.89
CA LYS A 70 0.86 -7.08 2.81
C LYS A 70 1.01 -5.98 3.88
N PRO A 71 2.04 -6.03 4.74
CA PRO A 71 2.34 -4.92 5.64
C PRO A 71 2.49 -3.64 4.81
N SER A 72 1.73 -2.60 5.17
CA SER A 72 1.86 -1.28 4.57
C SER A 72 2.88 -0.51 5.42
N THR A 73 4.01 -0.20 4.82
CA THR A 73 5.06 0.62 5.43
C THR A 73 4.82 2.07 5.00
N SER A 74 4.09 2.82 5.82
CA SER A 74 4.21 4.29 6.02
C SER A 74 2.89 5.07 5.92
N LEU A 75 2.65 5.87 6.97
CA LEU A 75 1.72 7.00 7.06
C LEU A 75 2.43 8.36 6.77
N TYR A 76 3.75 8.34 6.52
CA TYR A 76 4.63 9.50 6.35
C TYR A 76 5.22 9.58 4.93
N ASP A 77 5.55 10.78 4.47
CA ASP A 77 6.34 11.00 3.26
C ASP A 77 7.68 10.24 3.36
N ASN A 78 7.90 9.30 2.44
CA ASN A 78 9.10 8.45 2.41
C ASN A 78 10.38 9.28 2.43
N LYS A 79 10.37 10.50 1.86
CA LYS A 79 11.53 11.41 1.88
C LYS A 79 11.92 11.85 3.29
N GLN A 80 10.94 12.16 4.13
CA GLN A 80 11.20 12.60 5.51
C GLN A 80 11.82 11.48 6.35
N THR A 81 11.43 10.23 6.10
CA THR A 81 12.01 9.07 6.77
C THR A 81 13.51 8.96 6.50
N TYR A 82 13.94 9.19 5.26
CA TYR A 82 15.36 9.18 4.92
C TYR A 82 16.12 10.37 5.52
N ILE A 83 15.53 11.56 5.54
CA ILE A 83 16.14 12.75 6.16
C ILE A 83 16.37 12.52 7.65
N ASN A 84 15.37 11.99 8.38
CA ASN A 84 15.50 11.68 9.81
C ASN A 84 16.57 10.61 10.06
N LYS A 85 16.69 9.62 9.17
CA LYS A 85 17.74 8.60 9.27
C LYS A 85 19.13 9.19 9.03
N ILE A 86 19.27 10.09 8.05
CA ILE A 86 20.51 10.82 7.81
C ILE A 86 20.88 11.66 9.03
N GLU A 87 19.92 12.40 9.62
CA GLU A 87 20.13 13.19 10.84
C GLU A 87 20.68 12.33 11.99
N ALA A 88 20.04 11.20 12.28
CA ALA A 88 20.50 10.28 13.31
C ALA A 88 21.93 9.77 13.04
N MET A 89 22.23 9.36 11.80
CA MET A 89 23.58 8.91 11.44
C MET A 89 24.64 10.00 11.61
N ILE A 90 24.30 11.25 11.29
CA ILE A 90 25.20 12.39 11.46
C ILE A 90 25.44 12.63 12.96
N ALA A 91 24.37 12.68 13.76
CA ALA A 91 24.41 12.95 15.19
C ALA A 91 25.22 11.88 15.95
N ASP A 92 24.95 10.59 15.71
CA ASP A 92 25.61 9.47 16.39
C ASP A 92 27.11 9.40 16.08
N ASN A 93 27.53 9.92 14.92
CA ASN A 93 28.90 9.76 14.44
C ASN A 93 29.73 11.04 14.47
N GLY A 94 29.15 12.15 14.97
CA GLY A 94 29.81 13.45 15.04
C GLY A 94 30.12 14.05 13.68
N LEU A 95 29.31 13.72 12.66
CA LEU A 95 29.45 14.33 11.34
C LEU A 95 28.71 15.68 11.30
N SER A 96 28.91 16.45 10.24
CA SER A 96 28.16 17.68 10.00
C SER A 96 27.20 17.54 8.83
N TRP A 97 26.11 18.30 8.85
CA TRP A 97 25.23 18.47 7.69
C TRP A 97 26.00 18.93 6.44
N GLY A 98 27.06 19.73 6.62
CA GLY A 98 27.95 20.14 5.53
C GLY A 98 28.61 18.97 4.80
N TYR A 99 28.99 17.90 5.52
CA TYR A 99 29.53 16.69 4.89
C TYR A 99 28.51 16.02 3.97
N VAL A 100 27.26 15.90 4.43
CA VAL A 100 26.17 15.30 3.66
C VAL A 100 25.77 16.16 2.46
N LEU A 101 25.72 17.49 2.62
CA LEU A 101 25.54 18.40 1.49
C LEU A 101 26.70 18.30 0.48
N GLY A 102 27.92 18.03 0.94
CA GLY A 102 29.06 17.72 0.08
C GLY A 102 28.86 16.45 -0.76
N ILE A 103 28.29 15.38 -0.17
CA ILE A 103 27.89 14.17 -0.91
C ILE A 103 26.81 14.50 -1.94
N CYS A 104 25.78 15.24 -1.53
CA CYS A 104 24.68 15.66 -2.38
C CYS A 104 25.16 16.42 -3.63
N ARG A 105 26.10 17.36 -3.46
CA ARG A 105 26.71 18.12 -4.55
C ARG A 105 27.55 17.25 -5.47
N ARG A 106 28.41 16.39 -4.91
CA ARG A 106 29.32 15.54 -5.72
C ARG A 106 28.59 14.45 -6.49
N SER A 107 27.60 13.81 -5.89
CA SER A 107 26.94 12.63 -6.47
C SER A 107 25.74 12.99 -7.34
N PHE A 108 24.98 14.04 -6.98
CA PHE A 108 23.69 14.35 -7.63
C PHE A 108 23.60 15.78 -8.17
N LYS A 109 24.66 16.59 -8.03
CA LYS A 109 24.68 18.01 -8.47
C LYS A 109 23.54 18.85 -7.87
N LYS A 110 23.10 18.50 -6.65
CA LYS A 110 22.03 19.22 -5.91
C LYS A 110 22.62 19.91 -4.68
N GLU A 111 22.16 21.12 -4.40
CA GLU A 111 22.68 21.90 -3.28
C GLU A 111 21.98 21.63 -1.95
N ARG A 112 20.74 21.10 -1.99
CA ARG A 112 19.89 20.88 -0.81
C ARG A 112 19.29 19.48 -0.82
N LEU A 113 19.22 18.85 0.35
CA LEU A 113 18.62 17.52 0.53
C LEU A 113 17.14 17.47 0.15
N GLN A 114 16.39 18.55 0.38
CA GLN A 114 14.98 18.65 0.02
C GLN A 114 14.71 18.54 -1.50
N TRP A 115 15.72 18.81 -2.34
CA TRP A 115 15.62 18.66 -3.79
C TRP A 115 15.94 17.25 -4.26
N CYS A 116 16.39 16.37 -3.36
CA CYS A 116 16.67 14.99 -3.69
C CYS A 116 15.37 14.18 -3.87
N SER A 117 15.40 13.23 -4.80
CA SER A 117 14.36 12.20 -4.91
C SER A 117 14.51 11.21 -3.76
N GLU A 118 13.48 10.39 -3.55
CA GLU A 118 13.51 9.33 -2.53
C GLU A 118 14.70 8.37 -2.74
N GLU A 119 14.96 7.98 -3.99
CA GLU A 119 16.07 7.10 -4.35
C GLU A 119 17.44 7.73 -4.09
N GLU A 120 17.59 9.02 -4.35
CA GLU A 120 18.83 9.74 -4.09
C GLU A 120 19.11 9.83 -2.59
N LEU A 121 18.09 10.12 -1.77
CA LEU A 121 18.21 10.10 -0.31
C LEU A 121 18.57 8.71 0.21
N HIS A 122 17.97 7.66 -0.34
CA HIS A 122 18.34 6.28 -0.03
C HIS A 122 19.82 6.00 -0.34
N LYS A 123 20.32 6.43 -1.50
CA LYS A 123 21.74 6.30 -1.87
C LYS A 123 22.66 7.08 -0.94
N ILE A 124 22.25 8.26 -0.46
CA ILE A 124 23.03 9.02 0.54
C ILE A 124 23.17 8.23 1.84
N VAL A 125 22.08 7.62 2.32
CA VAL A 125 22.13 6.73 3.50
C VAL A 125 23.11 5.58 3.28
N GLN A 126 23.09 4.93 2.11
CA GLN A 126 24.02 3.85 1.79
C GLN A 126 25.49 4.32 1.76
N MET A 127 25.77 5.47 1.13
CA MET A 127 27.11 6.06 1.09
C MET A 127 27.62 6.39 2.50
N LEU A 128 26.76 6.97 3.34
CA LEU A 128 27.10 7.23 4.75
C LEU A 128 27.36 5.92 5.51
N ALA A 129 26.54 4.89 5.32
CA ALA A 129 26.72 3.61 6.00
C ALA A 129 28.07 2.96 5.64
N VAL A 130 28.44 3.00 4.36
CA VAL A 130 29.75 2.50 3.90
C VAL A 130 30.90 3.33 4.47
N TYR A 131 30.78 4.65 4.51
CA TYR A 131 31.78 5.52 5.11
C TYR A 131 31.98 5.22 6.60
N LEU A 132 30.89 5.10 7.37
CA LEU A 132 30.94 4.80 8.79
C LEU A 132 31.50 3.41 9.09
N HIS A 133 31.13 2.41 8.27
CA HIS A 133 31.70 1.07 8.37
C HIS A 133 33.22 1.08 8.16
N LYS A 134 33.74 1.86 7.19
CA LYS A 134 35.18 2.03 6.98
C LYS A 134 35.89 2.70 8.16
N GLN A 135 35.18 3.53 8.93
CA GLN A 135 35.70 4.19 10.13
C GLN A 135 35.62 3.30 11.40
N GLY A 136 35.24 2.03 11.26
CA GLY A 136 35.11 1.10 12.39
C GLY A 136 33.89 1.36 13.29
N LYS A 137 33.01 2.29 12.92
CA LYS A 137 31.77 2.58 13.64
C LYS A 137 30.67 1.66 13.12
N ARG A 138 30.15 0.74 13.95
CA ARG A 138 28.98 -0.08 13.59
C ARG A 138 27.75 0.81 13.54
N VAL A 139 27.18 0.98 12.35
CA VAL A 139 25.84 1.55 12.16
C VAL A 139 24.85 0.56 12.77
N LYS A 140 24.12 0.97 13.82
CA LYS A 140 23.02 0.20 14.41
C LYS A 140 21.70 0.57 13.74
#